data_AF-A0A1D9G5G5-F1
#
_entry.id   AF-A0A1D9G5G5-F1
#
_cell.length_a   1.000
_cell.length_b   1.000
_cell.length_c   1.000
_cell.angle_alpha   90.00
_cell.angle_beta   90.00
_cell.angle_gamma   90.00
#
_symmetry.space_group_name_H-M   'P 1'
#
loop_
_entity.id
_entity.type
_entity.pdbx_description
1 polymer ?
#
loop_
_entity_poly.entity_id
_entity_poly.type
_entity_poly.pdbx_seq_one_letter_code
_entity_poly.pdbx_strand_id
1 'polypeptide(L)'
;MTQIICLANSWKHGERCIAGINSLKRQWIRPVSDLPDGRIPKPMRQIAGREPTLLDILDIPLAKTGPDFGFEYENLLVLPGQWRRVGQVPAGYLNKFCSREKYILHNNERYVTVNFLQSLPVEQRCTLQLVKAVEFLVQPIGVRDKGVEKWEGSLVTDCGQELTATITDPVFVRHLELGYRPQNQCLVTVSLSMPWRPDDWKKDGDPCWKLIAGVIELPNKSGNKLRIGMDDELPF
;
A
#
# COMPACT_ATOMS: atom_id res chain seq x y z
N MET A 1 15.09 -16.45 1.77
CA MET A 1 14.78 -15.28 0.93
C MET A 1 13.35 -15.38 0.46
N THR A 2 12.61 -14.28 0.53
CA THR A 2 11.19 -14.20 0.18
C THR A 2 10.98 -13.05 -0.78
N GLN A 3 10.39 -13.35 -1.94
CA GLN A 3 10.10 -12.36 -2.96
C GLN A 3 8.70 -11.78 -2.81
N ILE A 4 8.60 -10.46 -2.89
CA ILE A 4 7.33 -9.73 -2.91
C ILE A 4 7.34 -8.67 -4.01
N ILE A 5 6.19 -8.40 -4.61
CA ILE A 5 5.99 -7.18 -5.39
C ILE A 5 5.57 -6.09 -4.41
N CYS A 6 6.36 -5.02 -4.31
CA CYS A 6 6.10 -3.91 -3.41
C CYS A 6 4.83 -3.14 -3.83
N LEU A 7 3.84 -3.11 -2.95
CA LEU A 7 2.53 -2.49 -3.18
C LEU A 7 2.21 -1.39 -2.15
N ALA A 8 2.98 -1.32 -1.08
CA ALA A 8 2.97 -0.22 -0.13
C ALA A 8 4.40 0.06 0.35
N ASN A 9 4.76 1.34 0.42
CA ASN A 9 5.89 1.86 1.19
C ASN A 9 5.43 3.13 1.90
N SER A 10 4.56 2.98 2.89
CA SER A 10 3.83 4.07 3.53
C SER A 10 4.46 4.50 4.86
N TRP A 11 4.08 5.67 5.38
CA TRP A 11 4.52 6.12 6.71
C TRP A 11 3.93 5.27 7.85
N LYS A 12 4.76 4.89 8.83
CA LYS A 12 4.35 4.31 10.12
C LYS A 12 5.22 4.90 11.25
N HIS A 13 4.65 5.78 12.07
CA HIS A 13 5.31 6.45 13.20
C HIS A 13 6.70 7.05 12.86
N GLY A 14 6.79 7.80 11.76
CA GLY A 14 8.05 8.41 11.30
C GLY A 14 8.98 7.50 10.49
N GLU A 15 8.71 6.19 10.48
CA GLU A 15 9.40 5.18 9.67
C GLU A 15 8.47 4.64 8.57
N ARG A 16 8.68 3.40 8.11
CA ARG A 16 7.91 2.79 7.01
C ARG A 16 7.12 1.55 7.42
N CYS A 17 5.97 1.39 6.77
CA CYS A 17 5.32 0.11 6.56
C CYS A 17 5.55 -0.28 5.10
N ILE A 18 6.18 -1.43 4.87
CA ILE A 18 6.36 -1.99 3.54
C ILE A 18 5.48 -3.23 3.44
N ALA A 19 4.76 -3.39 2.34
CA ALA A 19 3.98 -4.57 2.11
C ALA A 19 3.87 -4.90 0.62
N GLY A 20 3.61 -6.17 0.33
CA GLY A 20 3.54 -6.64 -1.03
C GLY A 20 2.92 -8.01 -1.16
N ILE A 21 2.76 -8.46 -2.41
CA ILE A 21 2.24 -9.79 -2.70
C ILE A 21 3.37 -10.68 -3.19
N ASN A 22 3.48 -11.88 -2.61
CA ASN A 22 4.29 -12.94 -3.19
C ASN A 22 3.58 -13.47 -4.44
N SER A 23 4.19 -13.28 -5.62
CA SER A 23 3.56 -13.58 -6.90
C SER A 23 3.24 -15.06 -7.12
N LEU A 24 4.04 -15.96 -6.54
CA LEU A 24 3.89 -17.41 -6.67
C LEU A 24 2.77 -17.94 -5.76
N LYS A 25 2.79 -17.52 -4.48
CA LYS A 25 1.80 -17.94 -3.49
C LYS A 25 0.50 -17.15 -3.54
N ARG A 26 0.49 -16.00 -4.23
CA ARG A 26 -0.62 -15.04 -4.28
C ARG A 26 -1.08 -14.57 -2.89
N GLN A 27 -0.14 -14.45 -1.96
CA GLN A 27 -0.39 -14.07 -0.58
C GLN A 27 0.23 -12.71 -0.28
N TRP A 28 -0.46 -11.93 0.55
CA TRP A 28 0.11 -10.75 1.17
C TRP A 28 1.23 -11.11 2.12
N ILE A 29 2.27 -10.28 2.13
CA ILE A 29 3.39 -10.34 3.03
C ILE A 29 3.70 -8.92 3.46
N ARG A 30 3.77 -8.70 4.77
CA ARG A 30 4.21 -7.45 5.39
C ARG A 30 5.50 -7.72 6.19
N PRO A 31 6.68 -7.33 5.66
CA PRO A 31 7.89 -7.30 6.45
C PRO A 31 7.70 -6.44 7.70
N VAL A 32 8.02 -7.00 8.87
CA VAL A 32 8.00 -6.29 10.16
C VAL A 32 9.33 -6.45 10.89
N SER A 33 9.70 -5.43 11.69
CA SER A 33 10.82 -5.52 12.62
C SER A 33 10.35 -6.13 13.95
N ASP A 34 11.26 -6.21 14.92
CA ASP A 34 10.99 -6.57 16.32
C ASP A 34 10.51 -5.39 17.17
N LEU A 35 10.34 -4.20 16.57
CA LEU A 35 9.80 -3.03 17.27
C LEU A 35 8.31 -3.23 17.63
N PRO A 36 7.79 -2.53 18.67
CA PRO A 36 6.43 -2.76 19.19
C PRO A 36 5.28 -2.59 18.18
N ASP A 37 5.50 -1.82 17.11
CA ASP A 37 4.54 -1.60 16.03
C ASP A 37 5.01 -2.21 14.71
N GLY A 38 6.09 -3.01 14.71
CA GLY A 38 6.63 -3.66 13.52
C GLY A 38 7.12 -2.71 12.42
N ARG A 39 7.24 -1.40 12.67
CA ARG A 39 7.73 -0.43 11.67
C ARG A 39 9.12 -0.82 11.18
N ILE A 40 9.43 -0.57 9.91
CA ILE A 40 10.74 -0.87 9.34
C ILE A 40 11.63 0.38 9.37
N PRO A 41 12.69 0.42 10.20
CA PRO A 41 13.63 1.54 10.25
C PRO A 41 14.43 1.70 8.96
N LYS A 42 14.91 2.92 8.70
CA LYS A 42 15.67 3.25 7.48
C LYS A 42 16.85 2.30 7.20
N PRO A 43 17.71 1.97 8.18
CA PRO A 43 18.84 1.08 7.93
C PRO A 43 18.45 -0.34 7.47
N MET A 44 17.24 -0.81 7.79
CA MET A 44 16.81 -2.17 7.44
C MET A 44 16.25 -2.28 6.02
N ARG A 45 15.61 -1.23 5.50
CA ARG A 45 14.91 -1.27 4.20
C ARG A 45 15.71 -0.74 3.01
N GLN A 46 16.84 -0.08 3.26
CA GLN A 46 17.60 0.54 2.18
C GLN A 46 18.23 -0.50 1.26
N ILE A 47 18.06 -0.31 -0.05
CA ILE A 47 18.64 -1.13 -1.10
C ILE A 47 19.66 -0.26 -1.84
N ALA A 48 20.95 -0.51 -1.61
CA ALA A 48 22.05 0.30 -2.15
C ALA A 48 21.82 1.82 -1.94
N GLY A 49 21.40 2.20 -0.72
CA GLY A 49 21.13 3.59 -0.33
C GLY A 49 19.77 4.15 -0.76
N ARG A 50 18.97 3.42 -1.54
CA ARG A 50 17.66 3.85 -2.04
C ARG A 50 16.51 3.24 -1.24
N GLU A 51 15.37 3.93 -1.22
CA GLU A 51 14.12 3.40 -0.69
C GLU A 51 13.48 2.44 -1.71
N PRO A 52 12.81 1.35 -1.27
CA PRO A 52 12.00 0.52 -2.15
C PRO A 52 10.88 1.35 -2.81
N THR A 53 10.58 1.06 -4.07
CA THR A 53 9.51 1.76 -4.79
C THR A 53 8.35 0.81 -5.12
N LEU A 54 7.15 1.35 -5.30
CA LEU A 54 6.02 0.55 -5.75
C LEU A 54 6.38 -0.15 -7.08
N LEU A 55 5.84 -1.35 -7.28
CA LEU A 55 6.11 -2.25 -8.40
C LEU A 55 7.46 -2.98 -8.40
N ASP A 56 8.41 -2.60 -7.52
CA ASP A 56 9.65 -3.33 -7.39
C ASP A 56 9.40 -4.77 -6.93
N ILE A 57 10.16 -5.72 -7.49
CA ILE A 57 10.25 -7.07 -6.96
C ILE A 57 11.40 -7.06 -5.95
N LEU A 58 11.05 -7.17 -4.67
CA LEU A 58 11.97 -7.18 -3.56
C LEU A 58 12.25 -8.61 -3.14
N ASP A 59 13.52 -8.93 -2.91
CA ASP A 59 13.96 -10.17 -2.29
C ASP A 59 14.48 -9.88 -0.89
N ILE A 60 13.78 -10.39 0.12
CA ILE A 60 13.92 -10.00 1.52
C ILE A 60 14.24 -11.23 2.39
N PRO A 61 15.22 -11.17 3.30
CA PRO A 61 15.42 -12.21 4.30
C PRO A 61 14.28 -12.13 5.34
N LEU A 62 13.26 -12.98 5.19
CA LEU A 62 12.11 -13.05 6.10
C LEU A 62 12.05 -14.42 6.80
N ALA A 63 11.61 -14.40 8.05
CA ALA A 63 11.20 -15.59 8.78
C ALA A 63 9.88 -16.14 8.21
N LYS A 64 9.48 -17.33 8.67
CA LYS A 64 8.19 -17.94 8.30
C LYS A 64 7.00 -17.33 9.05
N THR A 65 7.26 -16.61 10.13
CA THR A 65 6.27 -15.95 11.00
C THR A 65 6.84 -14.62 11.48
N GLY A 66 5.99 -13.79 12.08
CA GLY A 66 6.38 -12.54 12.73
C GLY A 66 5.34 -12.14 13.79
N PRO A 67 5.59 -11.04 14.52
CA PRO A 67 4.58 -10.47 15.40
C PRO A 67 3.36 -10.04 14.59
N ASP A 68 2.20 -10.65 14.87
CA ASP A 68 0.92 -10.37 14.21
C ASP A 68 0.08 -9.33 14.97
N PHE A 69 0.53 -8.93 16.16
CA PHE A 69 -0.19 -8.02 17.06
C PHE A 69 -1.63 -8.46 17.36
N GLY A 70 -1.93 -9.75 17.19
CA GLY A 70 -3.24 -10.36 17.37
C GLY A 70 -4.20 -10.22 16.18
N PHE A 71 -3.83 -9.58 15.07
CA PHE A 71 -4.74 -9.39 13.92
C PHE A 71 -4.10 -9.29 12.53
N GLU A 72 -2.78 -9.11 12.40
CA GLU A 72 -2.05 -8.95 11.14
C GLU A 72 -1.37 -10.26 10.71
N TYR A 73 -2.14 -11.18 10.13
CA TYR A 73 -1.64 -12.51 9.74
C TYR A 73 -0.51 -12.47 8.69
N GLU A 74 -0.49 -11.45 7.84
CA GLU A 74 0.51 -11.27 6.79
C GLU A 74 1.93 -10.91 7.29
N ASN A 75 2.10 -10.65 8.59
CA ASN A 75 3.35 -10.15 9.15
C ASN A 75 4.43 -11.23 9.21
N LEU A 76 5.59 -10.95 8.61
CA LEU A 76 6.79 -11.80 8.68
C LEU A 76 7.97 -11.01 9.23
N LEU A 77 8.66 -11.57 10.22
CA LEU A 77 9.82 -10.92 10.83
C LEU A 77 10.98 -10.82 9.84
N VAL A 78 11.56 -9.63 9.72
CA VAL A 78 12.79 -9.40 8.96
C VAL A 78 13.98 -10.02 9.69
N LEU A 79 14.70 -10.89 9.00
CA LEU A 79 15.92 -11.53 9.47
C LEU A 79 17.16 -10.71 9.08
N PRO A 80 18.31 -10.95 9.72
CA PRO A 80 19.58 -10.36 9.30
C PRO A 80 19.88 -10.63 7.82
N GLY A 81 20.30 -9.59 7.11
CA GLY A 81 20.70 -9.65 5.71
C GLY A 81 20.27 -8.42 4.91
N GLN A 82 20.78 -8.31 3.69
CA GLN A 82 20.47 -7.20 2.80
C GLN A 82 19.25 -7.50 1.93
N TRP A 83 18.39 -6.50 1.78
CA TRP A 83 17.30 -6.52 0.81
C TRP A 83 17.86 -6.30 -0.58
N ARG A 84 17.24 -6.92 -1.59
CA ARG A 84 17.63 -6.75 -2.99
C ARG A 84 16.43 -6.41 -3.84
N ARG A 85 16.61 -5.50 -4.79
CA ARG A 85 15.67 -5.32 -5.90
C ARG A 85 16.08 -6.28 -7.01
N VAL A 86 15.23 -7.25 -7.32
CA VAL A 86 15.51 -8.29 -8.33
C VAL A 86 14.73 -8.09 -9.64
N GLY A 87 13.87 -7.07 -9.69
CA GLY A 87 13.13 -6.71 -10.89
C GLY A 87 12.04 -5.67 -10.60
N GLN A 88 11.15 -5.49 -11.56
CA GLN A 88 9.97 -4.62 -11.45
C GLN A 88 8.87 -5.19 -12.36
N VAL A 89 7.61 -4.99 -11.99
CA VAL A 89 6.47 -5.38 -12.82
C VAL A 89 5.77 -4.16 -13.41
N PRO A 90 5.16 -4.25 -14.61
CA PRO A 90 4.30 -3.17 -15.09
C PRO A 90 3.01 -3.10 -14.26
N ALA A 91 2.44 -1.92 -14.08
CA ALA A 91 1.21 -1.72 -13.31
C ALA A 91 0.06 -2.64 -13.75
N GLY A 92 -0.11 -2.84 -15.06
CA GLY A 92 -1.13 -3.72 -15.62
C GLY A 92 -1.06 -5.18 -15.16
N TYR A 93 0.14 -5.67 -14.79
CA TYR A 93 0.35 -7.02 -14.26
C TYR A 93 -0.40 -7.26 -12.94
N LEU A 94 -0.65 -6.20 -12.17
CA LEU A 94 -1.26 -6.28 -10.85
C LEU A 94 -2.78 -6.48 -10.87
N ASN A 95 -3.46 -6.27 -12.01
CA ASN A 95 -4.91 -6.46 -12.13
C ASN A 95 -5.36 -7.87 -11.67
N LYS A 96 -4.51 -8.88 -11.85
CA LYS A 96 -4.82 -10.26 -11.45
C LYS A 96 -4.83 -10.47 -9.92
N PHE A 97 -4.33 -9.52 -9.14
CA PHE A 97 -4.30 -9.54 -7.69
C PHE A 97 -5.34 -8.61 -7.05
N CYS A 98 -6.06 -7.82 -7.85
CA CYS A 98 -7.14 -6.98 -7.34
C CYS A 98 -8.24 -7.84 -6.74
N SER A 99 -8.61 -7.51 -5.50
CA SER A 99 -9.76 -8.10 -4.85
C SER A 99 -11.05 -7.69 -5.57
N ARG A 100 -12.01 -8.61 -5.60
CA ARG A 100 -13.38 -8.39 -6.09
C ARG A 100 -14.41 -8.49 -4.97
N GLU A 101 -13.95 -8.48 -3.72
CA GLU A 101 -14.82 -8.54 -2.55
C GLU A 101 -15.73 -7.31 -2.52
N LYS A 102 -16.94 -7.50 -1.98
CA LYS A 102 -17.93 -6.42 -1.82
C LYS A 102 -17.45 -5.29 -0.90
N TYR A 103 -16.63 -5.64 0.08
CA TYR A 103 -16.11 -4.70 1.07
C TYR A 103 -14.57 -4.68 1.09
N ILE A 104 -14.01 -3.47 0.98
CA ILE A 104 -12.62 -3.15 1.27
C ILE A 104 -12.41 -3.36 2.76
N LEU A 105 -11.63 -4.38 3.10
CA LEU A 105 -11.26 -4.75 4.47
C LEU A 105 -12.51 -4.88 5.33
N HIS A 106 -13.30 -5.92 5.04
CA HIS A 106 -14.41 -6.46 5.84
C HIS A 106 -15.73 -5.70 5.87
N ASN A 107 -15.72 -4.37 5.84
CA ASN A 107 -16.95 -3.57 5.97
C ASN A 107 -16.92 -2.31 5.09
N ASN A 108 -17.99 -1.50 5.15
CA ASN A 108 -18.10 -0.21 4.45
C ASN A 108 -17.69 0.99 5.33
N GLU A 109 -17.21 0.77 6.56
CA GLU A 109 -16.79 1.85 7.45
C GLU A 109 -15.35 2.30 7.13
N ARG A 110 -14.92 3.43 7.71
CA ARG A 110 -13.53 3.92 7.57
C ARG A 110 -12.52 3.16 8.44
N TYR A 111 -12.99 2.22 9.26
CA TYR A 111 -12.18 1.46 10.20
C TYR A 111 -12.75 0.04 10.34
N VAL A 112 -11.96 -0.83 10.98
CA VAL A 112 -12.37 -2.15 11.46
C VAL A 112 -11.89 -2.26 12.90
N THR A 113 -12.70 -2.81 13.80
CA THR A 113 -12.27 -2.94 15.21
C THR A 113 -11.40 -4.17 15.42
N VAL A 114 -10.48 -4.10 16.39
CA VAL A 114 -9.64 -5.25 16.78
C VAL A 114 -10.52 -6.43 17.22
N ASN A 115 -11.58 -6.18 18.00
CA ASN A 115 -12.52 -7.23 18.43
C ASN A 115 -13.16 -7.96 17.25
N PHE A 116 -13.54 -7.22 16.19
CA PHE A 116 -14.06 -7.84 14.97
C PHE A 116 -12.99 -8.69 14.26
N LEU A 117 -11.77 -8.18 14.11
CA LEU A 117 -10.70 -8.96 13.47
C LEU A 117 -10.37 -10.25 14.26
N GLN A 118 -10.36 -10.16 15.59
CA GLN A 118 -10.07 -11.28 16.46
C GLN A 118 -11.19 -12.33 16.50
N SER A 119 -12.43 -11.94 16.19
CA SER A 119 -13.54 -12.90 16.07
C SER A 119 -13.48 -13.74 14.79
N LEU A 120 -12.70 -13.29 13.79
CA LEU A 120 -12.48 -14.05 12.56
C LEU A 120 -11.40 -15.14 12.74
N PRO A 121 -11.52 -16.26 12.01
CA PRO A 121 -10.41 -17.19 11.79
C PRO A 121 -9.18 -16.44 11.27
N VAL A 122 -7.99 -16.86 11.71
CA VAL A 122 -6.71 -16.17 11.46
C VAL A 122 -6.49 -15.91 9.96
N GLU A 123 -6.80 -16.88 9.12
CA GLU A 123 -6.61 -16.83 7.66
C GLU A 123 -7.60 -15.89 6.96
N GLN A 124 -8.67 -15.50 7.65
CA GLN A 124 -9.66 -14.54 7.15
C GLN A 124 -9.38 -13.11 7.62
N ARG A 125 -8.35 -12.88 8.45
CA ARG A 125 -7.98 -11.54 8.94
C ARG A 125 -7.23 -10.76 7.89
N CYS A 126 -7.95 -10.20 6.93
CA CYS A 126 -7.36 -9.33 5.90
C CYS A 126 -7.06 -7.94 6.48
N THR A 127 -5.79 -7.52 6.49
CA THR A 127 -5.41 -6.14 6.88
C THR A 127 -4.72 -5.36 5.74
N LEU A 128 -4.58 -6.01 4.57
CA LEU A 128 -4.12 -5.44 3.30
C LEU A 128 -5.05 -5.88 2.18
N GLN A 129 -5.33 -4.97 1.26
CA GLN A 129 -6.11 -5.27 0.06
C GLN A 129 -5.67 -4.38 -1.09
N LEU A 130 -5.55 -4.98 -2.27
CA LEU A 130 -5.32 -4.25 -3.51
C LEU A 130 -6.68 -4.16 -4.20
N VAL A 131 -7.08 -2.94 -4.54
CA VAL A 131 -8.34 -2.68 -5.24
C VAL A 131 -8.11 -1.90 -6.50
N LYS A 132 -9.03 -2.05 -7.44
CA LYS A 132 -9.06 -1.23 -8.65
C LYS A 132 -10.05 -0.09 -8.44
N ALA A 133 -9.54 1.14 -8.37
CA ALA A 133 -10.34 2.35 -8.33
C ALA A 133 -10.62 2.82 -9.76
N VAL A 134 -11.89 2.86 -10.14
CA VAL A 134 -12.35 3.42 -11.41
C VAL A 134 -12.44 4.94 -11.35
N GLU A 135 -12.65 5.48 -10.14
CA GLU A 135 -12.59 6.89 -9.83
C GLU A 135 -11.69 7.08 -8.60
N PHE A 136 -10.80 8.07 -8.66
CA PHE A 136 -9.92 8.42 -7.55
C PHE A 136 -9.72 9.92 -7.46
N LEU A 137 -10.23 10.51 -6.39
CA LEU A 137 -10.14 11.94 -6.10
C LEU A 137 -9.27 12.16 -4.88
N VAL A 138 -8.58 13.30 -4.84
CA VAL A 138 -7.65 13.64 -3.75
C VAL A 138 -7.89 15.08 -3.30
N GLN A 139 -7.81 15.30 -1.99
CA GLN A 139 -7.96 16.62 -1.39
C GLN A 139 -7.02 16.80 -0.18
N PRO A 140 -6.49 18.01 0.05
CA PRO A 140 -5.76 18.31 1.27
C PRO A 140 -6.75 18.44 2.43
N ILE A 141 -6.40 17.87 3.58
CA ILE A 141 -7.24 17.85 4.79
C ILE A 141 -6.53 18.46 6.02
N GLY A 142 -5.46 19.20 5.79
CA GLY A 142 -4.68 19.88 6.81
C GLY A 142 -3.19 19.57 6.72
N VAL A 143 -2.48 19.66 7.84
CA VAL A 143 -1.04 19.49 7.92
C VAL A 143 -0.72 18.37 8.93
N ARG A 144 0.22 17.47 8.57
CA ARG A 144 0.86 16.51 9.48
C ARG A 144 1.91 17.21 10.34
N ASP A 145 2.41 16.50 11.34
CA ASP A 145 3.59 16.93 12.10
C ASP A 145 4.75 17.29 11.16
N LYS A 146 5.44 18.39 11.48
CA LYS A 146 6.57 18.96 10.71
C LYS A 146 6.21 19.61 9.36
N GLY A 147 4.97 20.03 9.16
CA GLY A 147 4.60 20.91 8.04
C GLY A 147 4.28 20.22 6.72
N VAL A 148 4.24 18.89 6.68
CA VAL A 148 3.86 18.10 5.49
C VAL A 148 2.35 18.09 5.35
N GLU A 149 1.78 18.34 4.17
CA GLU A 149 0.32 18.32 4.01
C GLU A 149 -0.26 16.92 4.24
N LYS A 150 -1.38 16.85 4.98
CA LYS A 150 -2.16 15.62 5.13
C LYS A 150 -3.14 15.55 3.97
N TRP A 151 -3.07 14.48 3.20
CA TRP A 151 -3.94 14.23 2.06
C TRP A 151 -4.94 13.12 2.34
N GLU A 152 -6.13 13.27 1.78
CA GLU A 152 -7.18 12.26 1.77
C GLU A 152 -7.47 11.86 0.33
N GLY A 153 -7.77 10.57 0.14
CA GLY A 153 -8.23 10.03 -1.14
C GLY A 153 -9.65 9.47 -0.99
N SER A 154 -10.51 9.79 -1.94
CA SER A 154 -11.83 9.19 -2.13
C SER A 154 -11.78 8.33 -3.37
N LEU A 155 -12.15 7.06 -3.24
CA LEU A 155 -12.10 6.09 -4.33
C LEU A 155 -13.46 5.42 -4.52
N VAL A 156 -13.78 5.10 -5.77
CA VAL A 156 -14.86 4.20 -6.17
C VAL A 156 -14.24 3.00 -6.87
N THR A 157 -14.52 1.80 -6.38
CA THR A 157 -14.02 0.55 -6.96
C THR A 157 -14.81 0.11 -8.19
N ASP A 158 -14.29 -0.82 -8.97
CA ASP A 158 -15.01 -1.41 -10.11
C ASP A 158 -16.24 -2.24 -9.73
N CYS A 159 -16.40 -2.60 -8.45
CA CYS A 159 -17.62 -3.20 -7.89
C CYS A 159 -18.56 -2.17 -7.23
N GLY A 160 -18.27 -0.86 -7.35
CA GLY A 160 -19.11 0.23 -6.86
C GLY A 160 -18.97 0.55 -5.38
N GLN A 161 -18.04 -0.06 -4.66
CA GLN A 161 -17.76 0.34 -3.28
C GLN A 161 -16.96 1.64 -3.22
N GLU A 162 -17.37 2.49 -2.28
CA GLU A 162 -16.71 3.75 -1.95
C GLU A 162 -15.85 3.63 -0.70
N LEU A 163 -14.73 4.36 -0.68
CA LEU A 163 -13.92 4.56 0.52
C LEU A 163 -13.25 5.93 0.48
N THR A 164 -13.33 6.65 1.59
CA THR A 164 -12.52 7.85 1.85
C THR A 164 -11.51 7.55 2.97
N ALA A 165 -10.23 7.72 2.70
CA ALA A 165 -9.15 7.34 3.61
C ALA A 165 -7.93 8.28 3.51
N THR A 166 -7.19 8.40 4.61
CA THR A 166 -5.95 9.19 4.63
C THR A 166 -4.89 8.51 3.76
N ILE A 167 -4.18 9.31 2.97
CA ILE A 167 -3.04 8.85 2.16
C ILE A 167 -1.78 8.85 3.02
N THR A 168 -1.06 7.73 2.97
CA THR A 168 0.17 7.48 3.74
C THR A 168 1.36 7.13 2.87
N ASP A 169 1.18 7.05 1.55
CA ASP A 169 2.27 6.91 0.58
C ASP A 169 3.06 8.23 0.47
N PRO A 170 4.33 8.27 0.90
CA PRO A 170 5.16 9.47 0.89
C PRO A 170 5.47 10.00 -0.52
N VAL A 171 5.65 9.11 -1.50
CA VAL A 171 6.02 9.48 -2.86
C VAL A 171 4.80 10.06 -3.54
N PHE A 172 3.65 9.42 -3.37
CA PHE A 172 2.40 9.94 -3.91
C PHE A 172 2.04 11.29 -3.27
N VAL A 173 2.10 11.42 -1.94
CA VAL A 173 1.88 12.72 -1.26
C VAL A 173 2.81 13.79 -1.80
N ARG A 174 4.09 13.49 -2.00
CA ARG A 174 5.04 14.44 -2.57
C ARG A 174 4.63 14.89 -3.99
N HIS A 175 4.13 13.99 -4.82
CA HIS A 175 3.61 14.38 -6.13
C HIS A 175 2.41 15.32 -6.00
N LEU A 176 1.48 15.04 -5.07
CA LEU A 176 0.30 15.89 -4.84
C LEU A 176 0.67 17.32 -4.40
N GLU A 177 1.66 17.46 -3.52
CA GLU A 177 2.22 18.76 -3.09
C GLU A 177 2.82 19.54 -4.28
N LEU A 178 3.38 18.82 -5.27
CA LEU A 178 3.91 19.42 -6.51
C LEU A 178 2.83 19.69 -7.55
N GLY A 179 1.55 19.54 -7.20
CA GLY A 179 0.41 19.84 -8.07
C GLY A 179 -0.06 18.66 -8.94
N TYR A 180 0.56 17.48 -8.84
CA TYR A 180 0.10 16.30 -9.56
C TYR A 180 -1.31 15.90 -9.10
N ARG A 181 -2.16 15.48 -10.04
CA ARG A 181 -3.47 14.88 -9.75
C ARG A 181 -3.65 13.64 -10.63
N PRO A 182 -4.09 12.51 -10.07
CA PRO A 182 -4.37 11.31 -10.86
C PRO A 182 -5.52 11.59 -11.85
N GLN A 183 -5.39 11.09 -13.07
CA GLN A 183 -6.38 11.25 -14.14
C GLN A 183 -6.94 9.91 -14.64
N ASN A 184 -6.22 8.81 -14.41
CA ASN A 184 -6.59 7.50 -14.89
C ASN A 184 -7.06 6.60 -13.74
N GLN A 185 -7.59 5.43 -14.10
CA GLN A 185 -7.88 4.37 -13.14
C GLN A 185 -6.65 4.05 -12.32
N CYS A 186 -6.83 3.84 -11.02
CA CYS A 186 -5.73 3.55 -10.11
C CYS A 186 -5.87 2.15 -9.53
N LEU A 187 -4.73 1.50 -9.30
CA LEU A 187 -4.64 0.40 -8.35
C LEU A 187 -4.26 0.98 -7.01
N VAL A 188 -5.09 0.73 -6.00
CA VAL A 188 -4.93 1.32 -4.67
C VAL A 188 -4.72 0.21 -3.66
N THR A 189 -3.61 0.29 -2.93
CA THR A 189 -3.38 -0.57 -1.77
C THR A 189 -4.00 0.08 -0.55
N VAL A 190 -5.00 -0.57 0.02
CA VAL A 190 -5.63 -0.17 1.28
C VAL A 190 -5.07 -1.04 2.40
N SER A 191 -4.69 -0.42 3.52
CA SER A 191 -4.22 -1.11 4.72
C SER A 191 -4.99 -0.69 5.95
N LEU A 192 -4.95 -1.50 7.01
CA LEU A 192 -5.36 -1.08 8.34
C LEU A 192 -4.19 -0.44 9.12
N SER A 193 -4.49 0.54 9.97
CA SER A 193 -3.55 1.11 10.93
C SER A 193 -3.39 0.21 12.16
N MET A 194 -2.36 0.47 12.97
CA MET A 194 -2.41 0.05 14.38
C MET A 194 -3.65 0.66 15.04
N PRO A 195 -4.25 -0.01 16.05
CA PRO A 195 -5.39 0.53 16.77
C PRO A 195 -5.08 1.90 17.36
N TRP A 196 -5.97 2.86 17.12
CA TRP A 196 -5.85 4.20 17.70
C TRP A 196 -7.23 4.81 17.92
N ARG A 197 -7.54 5.15 19.18
CA ARG A 197 -8.78 5.83 19.56
C ARG A 197 -8.60 7.35 19.51
N PRO A 198 -9.39 8.07 18.70
CA PRO A 198 -9.64 9.49 18.92
C PRO A 198 -10.23 9.76 20.31
N ASP A 199 -10.03 10.97 20.85
CA ASP A 199 -10.54 11.36 22.16
C ASP A 199 -12.08 11.30 22.25
N ASP A 200 -12.78 11.50 21.12
CA ASP A 200 -14.24 11.46 21.01
C ASP A 200 -14.79 10.06 20.67
N TRP A 201 -13.94 9.02 20.69
CA TRP A 201 -14.36 7.66 20.37
C TRP A 201 -15.26 7.05 21.43
N LYS A 202 -16.52 6.80 21.08
CA LYS A 202 -17.55 6.26 22.00
C LYS A 202 -17.95 4.80 21.70
N LYS A 203 -17.45 4.22 20.61
CA LYS A 203 -17.81 2.85 20.22
C LYS A 203 -16.96 1.83 20.97
N ASP A 204 -17.48 0.62 21.13
CA ASP A 204 -16.71 -0.49 21.70
C ASP A 204 -15.62 -0.99 20.73
N GLY A 205 -14.52 -1.45 21.30
CA GLY A 205 -13.34 -1.92 20.59
C GLY A 205 -12.41 -0.80 20.08
N ASP A 206 -11.14 -1.15 19.90
CA ASP A 206 -10.14 -0.27 19.30
C ASP A 206 -10.27 -0.25 17.78
N PRO A 207 -10.40 0.93 17.14
CA PRO A 207 -10.49 1.01 15.69
C PRO A 207 -9.11 0.98 15.04
N CYS A 208 -8.97 0.10 14.05
CA CYS A 208 -7.92 0.13 13.04
C CYS A 208 -8.44 0.87 11.81
N TRP A 209 -7.86 2.03 11.52
CA TRP A 209 -8.33 2.91 10.43
C TRP A 209 -7.85 2.41 9.07
N LYS A 210 -8.71 2.52 8.06
CA LYS A 210 -8.34 2.26 6.66
C LYS A 210 -7.49 3.41 6.14
N LEU A 211 -6.38 3.06 5.50
CA LEU A 211 -5.39 3.98 4.97
C LEU A 211 -5.10 3.64 3.51
N ILE A 212 -4.86 4.65 2.69
CA ILE A 212 -4.32 4.47 1.35
C ILE A 212 -2.80 4.41 1.47
N ALA A 213 -2.24 3.21 1.32
CA ALA A 213 -0.83 2.90 1.56
C ALA A 213 0.03 2.85 0.28
N GLY A 214 -0.62 2.81 -0.88
CA GLY A 214 0.04 2.90 -2.18
C GLY A 214 -0.97 3.23 -3.28
N VAL A 215 -0.58 4.08 -4.22
CA VAL A 215 -1.38 4.45 -5.39
C VAL A 215 -0.56 4.24 -6.65
N ILE A 216 -1.06 3.41 -7.56
CA ILE A 216 -0.40 3.09 -8.82
C ILE A 216 -1.38 3.41 -9.95
N GLU A 217 -1.11 4.45 -10.71
CA GLU A 217 -1.96 4.81 -11.85
C GLU A 217 -1.77 3.82 -13.01
N LEU A 218 -2.88 3.38 -13.61
CA LEU A 218 -2.87 2.54 -14.79
C LEU A 218 -2.67 3.39 -16.05
N PRO A 219 -1.91 2.90 -17.04
CA PRO A 219 -1.81 3.59 -18.32
C PRO A 219 -3.19 3.65 -18.99
N ASN A 220 -3.46 4.76 -19.69
CA ASN A 220 -4.68 4.92 -20.46
C ASN A 220 -4.83 3.81 -21.51
N LYS A 221 -6.06 3.30 -21.66
CA LYS A 221 -6.40 2.35 -22.73
C LYS A 221 -6.23 2.95 -24.14
N SER A 222 -6.17 4.27 -24.26
CA SER A 222 -5.85 5.01 -25.49
C SER A 222 -4.35 5.03 -25.76
N GLY A 223 -3.72 3.86 -25.84
CA GLY A 223 -2.48 3.69 -26.57
C GLY A 223 -2.79 3.80 -28.07
N ASN A 224 -2.94 5.02 -28.57
CA ASN A 224 -2.88 5.26 -29.99
C ASN A 224 -1.52 4.73 -30.46
N LYS A 225 -1.52 3.71 -31.31
CA LYS A 225 -0.32 3.31 -32.07
C LYS A 225 0.05 4.49 -32.96
N LEU A 226 0.78 5.46 -32.42
CA LEU A 226 1.60 6.32 -33.26
C LEU A 226 2.76 5.45 -33.72
N ARG A 227 2.53 4.80 -34.88
CA ARG A 227 3.59 4.44 -35.80
C ARG A 227 4.31 5.75 -36.13
N ILE A 228 5.44 6.00 -35.49
CA ILE A 228 6.42 6.92 -36.07
C ILE A 228 7.23 6.06 -37.02
N GLY A 229 6.99 6.29 -38.30
CA GLY A 229 7.74 5.72 -39.39
C GLY A 229 9.19 6.19 -39.37
N MET A 230 9.99 5.41 -40.09
CA MET A 230 11.35 5.66 -40.51
C MET A 230 11.65 7.09 -40.97
N ASP A 231 12.94 7.41 -40.84
CA ASP A 231 13.73 8.40 -41.55
C ASP A 231 13.60 9.86 -41.09
N ASP A 232 14.59 10.30 -40.31
CA ASP A 232 15.51 11.35 -40.77
C ASP A 232 16.81 11.33 -39.93
N GLU A 233 17.80 10.78 -40.60
CA GLU A 233 19.22 11.01 -40.59
C GLU A 233 19.75 12.37 -40.03
N LEU A 234 20.97 12.30 -39.44
CA LEU A 234 22.02 13.34 -39.29
C LEU A 234 22.16 14.08 -37.93
N PRO A 235 23.31 14.74 -37.65
CA PRO A 235 24.45 14.17 -36.89
C PRO A 235 24.90 15.13 -35.76
N PHE A 236 26.10 14.89 -35.21
CA PHE A 236 26.84 15.60 -34.14
C PHE A 236 26.75 14.94 -32.76
#